data_AF-S2E2Y3-F1
#
_entry.id   AF-S2E2Y3-F1
#
_cell.length_a   1.000
_cell.length_b   1.000
_cell.length_c   1.000
_cell.angle_alpha   90.00
_cell.angle_beta   90.00
_cell.angle_gamma   90.00
#
_symmetry.space_group_name_H-M   'P 1'
#
loop_
_entity.id
_entity.type
_entity.pdbx_description
1 polymer ?
#
loop_
_entity_poly.entity_id
_entity_poly.type
_entity_poly.pdbx_seq_one_letter_code
_entity_poly.pdbx_strand_id
1 'polypeptide(L)' 'MRPLNATHYTVYLTIPFDGAAKSAFNYYLEPQISKTRGICSVDDLTGKWVMVFRGTNYPNLNFEITKDVVPGTKIDPVC' A
#
# COMPACT_ATOMS: atom_id res chain seq x y z
N MET A 1 2.74 2.05 -4.11
CA MET A 1 1.82 1.93 -5.27
C MET A 1 1.28 0.51 -5.25
N ARG A 2 -0.03 0.34 -5.50
CA ARG A 2 -0.67 -0.97 -5.57
C ARG A 2 -0.83 -1.41 -7.03
N PRO A 3 -0.88 -2.71 -7.33
CA PRO A 3 -1.19 -3.18 -8.67
C PRO A 3 -2.64 -2.82 -9.01
N LEU A 4 -2.87 -2.35 -10.24
CA LEU A 4 -4.21 -2.14 -10.80
C LEU A 4 -4.57 -3.27 -11.78
N ASN A 5 -3.56 -3.77 -12.49
CA ASN A 5 -3.65 -4.93 -13.38
C ASN A 5 -2.22 -5.50 -13.58
N ALA A 6 -2.04 -6.44 -14.51
CA ALA A 6 -0.77 -7.13 -14.73
C ALA A 6 0.42 -6.21 -15.06
N THR A 7 0.18 -5.02 -15.62
CA THR A 7 1.25 -4.12 -16.11
C THR A 7 1.18 -2.71 -15.52
N HIS A 8 0.09 -2.35 -14.85
CA HIS A 8 -0.14 -0.99 -14.34
C HIS A 8 -0.23 -0.94 -12.82
N TYR A 9 0.23 0.17 -12.28
CA TYR A 9 0.18 0.50 -10.87
C TYR A 9 -0.62 1.78 -10.64
N THR A 10 -1.25 1.87 -9.48
CA THR A 10 -1.90 3.09 -9.02
C THR A 10 -1.35 3.54 -7.66
N VAL A 11 -1.40 4.85 -7.41
CA VAL A 11 -0.93 5.42 -6.14
C VAL A 11 -1.92 5.06 -5.05
N TYR A 12 -1.46 4.31 -4.04
CA TYR A 12 -2.25 3.95 -2.87
C TYR A 12 -2.13 5.00 -1.76
N LEU A 13 -0.91 5.46 -1.51
CA LEU A 13 -0.56 6.42 -0.47
C LEU A 13 0.65 7.22 -0.93
N THR A 14 0.68 8.51 -0.58
CA THR A 14 1.86 9.37 -0.72
C THR A 14 2.18 9.96 0.64
N ILE A 15 3.43 9.85 1.07
CA ILE A 15 3.92 10.42 2.33
C ILE A 15 4.91 11.51 1.97
N PRO A 16 4.60 12.80 2.24
CA PRO A 16 5.56 13.87 2.07
C PRO A 16 6.67 13.75 3.12
N PHE A 17 7.90 14.00 2.69
CA PHE A 17 9.06 14.11 3.56
C PHE A 17 9.93 15.27 3.07
N ASP A 18 10.50 16.02 4.02
CA ASP A 18 11.34 17.19 3.82
C ASP A 18 12.76 16.98 4.38
N GLY A 19 13.04 15.79 4.92
CA GLY A 19 14.32 15.45 5.53
C GLY A 19 14.54 16.04 6.93
N ALA A 20 13.58 16.76 7.49
CA ALA A 20 13.66 17.27 8.86
C ALA A 20 13.43 16.14 9.88
N ALA A 21 14.03 16.28 11.07
CA ALA A 21 13.91 15.30 12.14
C ALA A 21 12.44 15.12 12.56
N LYS A 22 11.91 13.89 12.38
CA LYS A 22 10.54 13.54 12.79
C LYS A 22 10.51 13.06 14.23
N SER A 23 9.42 13.38 14.93
CA SER A 23 9.11 12.92 16.30
C SER A 23 8.64 11.47 16.38
N ALA A 24 8.30 10.84 15.24
CA ALA A 24 7.87 9.44 15.16
C ALA A 24 8.60 8.72 14.01
N PHE A 25 9.21 7.56 14.32
CA PHE A 25 10.10 6.82 13.41
C PHE A 25 9.40 5.66 12.70
N ASN A 26 8.31 5.12 13.25
CA ASN A 26 7.70 3.90 12.74
C ASN A 26 6.38 4.22 12.04
N TYR A 27 6.33 3.93 10.74
CA TYR A 27 5.09 3.96 9.96
C TYR A 27 4.71 2.54 9.56
N TYR A 28 3.55 2.08 10.01
CA TYR A 28 3.01 0.78 9.66
C TYR A 28 1.96 0.96 8.57
N LEU A 29 2.16 0.29 7.44
CA LEU A 29 1.20 0.29 6.34
C LEU A 29 0.29 -0.92 6.46
N GLU A 30 -1.00 -0.67 6.72
CA GLU A 30 -2.04 -1.68 6.61
C GLU A 30 -2.98 -1.31 5.44
N PRO A 31 -2.95 -2.04 4.32
CA PRO A 31 -3.89 -1.82 3.23
C PRO A 31 -5.30 -2.21 3.66
N GLN A 32 -6.30 -1.41 3.28
CA GLN A 32 -7.69 -1.60 3.74
C GLN A 32 -8.65 -1.62 2.56
N ILE A 33 -9.67 -2.48 2.68
CA ILE A 33 -10.84 -2.48 1.81
C ILE A 33 -11.55 -1.14 1.97
N SER A 34 -11.92 -0.52 0.85
CA SER A 34 -12.48 0.82 0.85
C SER A 34 -13.29 1.07 -0.42
N LYS A 35 -14.61 1.13 -0.26
CA LYS A 35 -15.55 1.44 -1.34
C LYS A 35 -15.23 2.78 -2.02
N THR A 36 -14.85 3.79 -1.24
CA THR A 36 -14.50 5.13 -1.76
C THR A 36 -13.19 5.14 -2.55
N ARG A 37 -12.28 4.18 -2.31
CA ARG A 37 -11.04 4.01 -3.08
C ARG A 37 -11.16 3.01 -4.23
N GLY A 38 -12.35 2.42 -4.44
CA GLY A 38 -12.55 1.36 -5.43
C GLY A 38 -11.74 0.10 -5.12
N ILE A 39 -11.60 -0.23 -3.83
CA ILE A 39 -10.97 -1.46 -3.33
C ILE A 39 -12.11 -2.25 -2.66
N CYS A 40 -12.65 -3.22 -3.39
CA CYS A 40 -13.87 -3.94 -3.02
C CYS A 40 -13.58 -5.18 -2.18
N SER A 41 -12.45 -5.85 -2.43
CA SER A 41 -12.11 -7.11 -1.77
C SER A 41 -10.62 -7.21 -1.46
N VAL A 42 -10.25 -8.31 -0.79
CA VAL A 42 -8.85 -8.65 -0.54
C VAL A 42 -8.07 -8.86 -1.85
N ASP A 43 -8.72 -9.37 -2.91
CA ASP A 43 -8.06 -9.61 -4.18
C ASP A 43 -7.55 -8.29 -4.81
N ASP A 44 -8.24 -7.18 -4.61
CA ASP A 44 -7.82 -5.84 -5.07
C ASP A 44 -6.58 -5.29 -4.35
N LEU A 45 -6.22 -5.89 -3.22
CA LEU A 45 -5.04 -5.54 -2.41
C LEU A 45 -3.87 -6.48 -2.67
N THR A 46 -4.14 -7.72 -3.08
CA THR A 46 -3.11 -8.75 -3.28
C THR A 46 -2.22 -8.47 -4.49
N GLY A 47 -1.00 -9.02 -4.45
CA GLY A 47 -0.03 -8.94 -5.53
C GLY A 47 1.17 -8.07 -5.22
N LYS A 48 1.94 -7.72 -6.27
CA LYS A 48 3.22 -7.01 -6.13
C LYS A 48 2.98 -5.52 -5.95
N TRP A 49 3.51 -4.98 -4.87
CA TRP A 49 3.52 -3.57 -4.52
C TRP A 49 4.91 -3.00 -4.67
N VAL A 50 4.97 -1.70 -4.94
CA VAL A 50 6.22 -0.96 -5.02
C VAL A 50 6.15 0.34 -4.22
N MET A 51 7.11 0.54 -3.35
CA MET A 51 7.34 1.80 -2.65
C MET A 51 8.47 2.55 -3.36
N VAL A 52 8.19 3.80 -3.72
CA VAL A 52 9.09 4.65 -4.51
C VAL A 52 9.53 5.83 -3.66
N PHE A 53 10.84 6.01 -3.50
CA PHE A 53 11.43 7.15 -2.80
C PHE A 53 11.74 8.27 -3.78
N ARG A 54 10.69 9.00 -4.18
CA ARG A 54 10.82 10.11 -5.13
C ARG A 54 11.76 11.19 -4.59
N GLY A 55 12.60 11.74 -5.47
CA GLY A 55 13.56 12.79 -5.11
C GLY A 55 14.81 12.27 -4.37
N THR A 56 15.01 10.97 -4.30
CA THR A 56 16.21 10.35 -3.70
C THR A 56 16.83 9.33 -4.66
N ASN A 57 18.05 8.91 -4.36
CA ASN A 57 18.73 7.82 -5.07
C ASN A 57 18.52 6.45 -4.39
N TYR A 58 17.60 6.36 -3.41
CA TYR A 58 17.31 5.09 -2.76
C TYR A 58 16.57 4.16 -3.73
N PRO A 59 16.94 2.86 -3.75
CA PRO A 59 16.24 1.90 -4.59
C PRO A 59 14.80 1.75 -4.13
N ASN A 60 13.92 1.48 -5.10
CA ASN A 60 12.52 1.18 -4.81
C ASN A 60 12.43 -0.14 -4.02
N LEU A 61 11.54 -0.19 -3.03
CA LEU A 61 11.23 -1.42 -2.32
C LEU A 61 10.07 -2.11 -3.03
N ASN A 62 10.29 -3.36 -3.41
CA ASN A 62 9.26 -4.21 -4.00
C ASN A 62 8.90 -5.30 -2.99
N PHE A 63 7.61 -5.49 -2.76
CA PHE A 63 7.10 -6.50 -1.83
C PHE A 63 5.78 -7.05 -2.36
N GLU A 64 5.39 -8.23 -1.90
CA GLU A 64 4.15 -8.88 -2.33
C GLU A 64 3.19 -9.00 -1.15
N ILE A 65 1.94 -8.59 -1.38
CA ILE A 65 0.86 -8.77 -0.42
C ILE A 65 0.17 -10.09 -0.74
N THR A 66 0.21 -11.01 0.23
CA THR A 66 -0.44 -12.31 0.15
C THR A 66 -1.90 -12.22 0.61
N LYS A 67 -2.59 -13.36 0.58
CA LYS A 67 -3.96 -13.49 1.09
C LYS A 67 -4.02 -13.69 2.60
N ASP A 68 -2.88 -13.66 3.29
CA ASP A 68 -2.81 -13.87 4.72
C ASP A 68 -3.32 -12.61 5.44
N VAL A 69 -4.20 -12.84 6.42
CA VAL A 69 -4.91 -11.76 7.12
C VAL A 69 -4.50 -11.77 8.58
N VAL A 70 -4.16 -10.60 9.11
CA VAL A 70 -3.91 -10.43 10.54
C VAL A 70 -5.20 -10.71 11.31
N PRO A 71 -5.18 -11.56 12.34
CA PRO A 71 -6.37 -11.85 13.13
C PRO A 71 -7.04 -10.57 13.65
N GLY A 72 -8.35 -10.44 13.43
CA GLY A 72 -9.13 -9.26 13.82
C GLY A 72 -9.31 -8.21 12.72
N THR A 73 -8.64 -8.34 11.57
CA THR A 73 -8.88 -7.47 10.40
C THR A 73 -10.22 -7.79 9.74
N LYS A 74 -11.01 -6.76 9.42
CA LYS A 74 -12.27 -6.90 8.67
C LYS A 74 -11.96 -7.04 7.18
N ILE A 75 -12.44 -8.13 6.58
CA ILE A 75 -12.17 -8.47 5.17
C ILE A 75 -13.44 -8.64 4.34
N ASP A 76 -14.61 -8.29 4.90
CA ASP A 76 -15.88 -8.37 4.20
C ASP A 76 -15.85 -7.48 2.94
N PRO A 77 -16.21 -8.02 1.76
CA PRO A 77 -16.30 -7.22 0.56
C PRO A 77 -17.32 -6.09 0.71
N VAL A 78 -17.00 -4.91 0.18
CA VAL A 78 -17.83 -3.69 0.30
C VAL A 78 -18.47 -3.26 -1.03
N CYS A 79 -18.15 -4.03 -2.07
CA CYS A 79 -18.76 -4.21 -3.37
C CYS A 79 -18.50 -5.69 -3.73
#